data_AF-A0A9X2P851-F1
#
_entry.id   AF-A0A9X2P851-F1
#
_cell.length_a   1.000
_cell.length_b   1.000
_cell.length_c   1.000
_cell.angle_alpha   90.00
_cell.angle_beta   90.00
_cell.angle_gamma   90.00
#
_symmetry.space_group_name_H-M   'P 1'
#
loop_
_entity.id
_entity.type
_entity.pdbx_description
1 polymer ?
#
loop_
_entity_poly.entity_id
_entity_poly.type
_entity_poly.pdbx_seq_one_letter_code
_entity_poly.pdbx_strand_id
1 'polypeptide(L)'
;MELAKGIIIPVVADFVLSPDVLYSEELTGIYFQTGDGQFGRITFENLDALKISRGENLPFTENWEEGQEYPWVYKIENSKWLKERFDYENENYGRSYEFGSNVNEMLTDFSHFVFKFHDQFLEVIERGFWFEKDKTSLFKRELQVGHPFLNLPDTNTEKFVSHNLTCQVRTNSSPLNKLVSDAKFCSQKLIEFALELDGIASVDNSLILSYRNGKLISILKGFFGKQILEFDGIAKLTDAKPYIEKYIGEVYERRKSIAK
;
A
#
# COMPACT_ATOMS: atom_id res chain seq x y z
N MET A 1 25.94 5.26 6.98
CA MET A 1 25.68 4.11 7.88
C MET A 1 24.20 3.83 7.82
N GLU A 2 23.80 2.56 7.73
CA GLU A 2 22.38 2.17 7.76
C GLU A 2 21.88 2.26 9.21
N LEU A 3 20.70 2.86 9.40
CA LEU A 3 20.11 3.07 10.71
C LEU A 3 18.69 2.52 10.74
N ALA A 4 18.38 1.67 11.71
CA ALA A 4 17.05 1.15 11.96
C ALA A 4 16.28 2.14 12.84
N LYS A 5 15.24 2.76 12.28
CA LYS A 5 14.29 3.61 13.01
C LYS A 5 13.06 2.81 13.41
N GLY A 6 12.84 2.68 14.71
CA GLY A 6 11.67 2.00 15.26
C GLY A 6 10.36 2.65 14.84
N ILE A 7 9.38 1.82 14.49
CA ILE A 7 8.00 2.21 14.21
C ILE A 7 7.11 1.51 15.24
N ILE A 8 6.33 2.31 15.96
CA ILE A 8 5.30 1.79 16.88
C ILE A 8 4.02 1.57 16.09
N ILE A 9 3.51 0.34 16.13
CA ILE A 9 2.21 -0.01 15.56
C ILE A 9 1.31 -0.64 16.63
N PRO A 10 -0.03 -0.52 16.51
CA PRO A 10 -0.98 -1.00 17.52
C PRO A 10 -0.99 -2.52 17.75
N VAL A 11 -0.45 -3.30 16.80
CA VAL A 11 -0.38 -4.76 16.87
C VAL A 11 1.02 -5.14 17.30
N VAL A 12 1.15 -5.71 18.49
CA VAL A 12 2.44 -6.12 19.08
C VAL A 12 2.62 -7.61 18.90
N ALA A 13 3.69 -8.02 18.21
CA ALA A 13 4.06 -9.42 18.07
C ALA A 13 4.47 -10.03 19.40
N ASP A 14 4.26 -11.33 19.56
CA ASP A 14 4.89 -12.09 20.63
C ASP A 14 6.42 -12.07 20.44
N PHE A 15 7.14 -11.74 21.51
CA PHE A 15 8.60 -11.55 21.45
C PHE A 15 9.41 -12.85 21.44
N VAL A 16 8.75 -14.00 21.58
CA VAL A 16 9.38 -15.33 21.66
C VAL A 16 9.05 -16.16 20.43
N LEU A 17 7.86 -16.03 19.88
CA LEU A 17 7.38 -16.89 18.80
C LEU A 17 7.80 -16.40 17.42
N SER A 18 8.30 -17.33 16.60
CA SER A 18 8.59 -17.08 15.19
C SER A 18 7.30 -16.94 14.38
N PRO A 19 7.30 -16.15 13.30
CA PRO A 19 6.15 -15.99 12.43
C PRO A 19 6.11 -17.07 11.34
N ASP A 20 4.93 -17.27 10.76
CA ASP A 20 4.75 -17.92 9.47
C ASP A 20 4.83 -16.88 8.36
N VAL A 21 5.55 -17.19 7.27
CA VAL A 21 5.66 -16.33 6.09
C VAL A 21 5.01 -17.01 4.91
N LEU A 22 4.01 -16.36 4.32
CA LEU A 22 3.41 -16.82 3.08
C LEU A 22 3.89 -15.91 1.96
N TYR A 23 4.63 -16.48 1.01
CA TYR A 23 4.94 -15.84 -0.27
C TYR A 23 4.06 -16.47 -1.35
N SER A 24 3.05 -15.74 -1.83
CA SER A 24 2.07 -16.26 -2.79
C SER A 24 1.52 -15.17 -3.71
N GLU A 25 1.03 -15.58 -4.87
CA GLU A 25 0.38 -14.68 -5.84
C GLU A 25 -0.94 -14.10 -5.30
N GLU A 26 -1.68 -14.84 -4.48
CA GLU A 26 -2.97 -14.42 -3.95
C GLU A 26 -2.80 -13.38 -2.82
N LEU A 27 -1.96 -13.68 -1.85
CA LEU A 27 -1.67 -12.80 -0.72
C LEU A 27 -0.32 -13.17 -0.09
N THR A 28 0.63 -12.25 -0.18
CA THR A 28 1.88 -12.35 0.56
C THR A 28 1.75 -11.64 1.90
N GLY A 29 2.25 -12.25 2.98
CA GLY A 29 2.17 -11.66 4.31
C GLY A 29 2.93 -12.42 5.40
N ILE A 30 3.10 -11.74 6.53
CA ILE A 30 3.70 -12.28 7.76
C ILE A 30 2.57 -12.55 8.75
N TYR A 31 2.50 -13.76 9.31
CA TYR A 31 1.46 -14.20 10.21
C TYR A 31 2.09 -14.60 11.54
N PHE A 32 1.55 -14.11 12.65
CA PHE A 32 2.22 -14.24 13.95
C PHE A 32 1.21 -14.27 15.09
N GLN A 33 1.65 -14.75 16.25
CA GLN A 33 0.90 -14.59 17.49
C GLN A 33 1.22 -13.23 18.10
N THR A 34 0.23 -12.54 18.64
CA THR A 34 0.42 -11.27 19.35
C THR A 34 0.74 -11.51 20.81
N GLY A 35 1.37 -10.53 21.48
CA GLY A 35 1.75 -10.64 22.90
C GLY A 35 0.57 -10.83 23.87
N ASP A 36 -0.67 -10.60 23.43
CA ASP A 36 -1.90 -10.89 24.18
C ASP A 36 -2.60 -12.19 23.76
N GLY A 37 -1.90 -13.09 23.05
CA GLY A 37 -2.40 -14.42 22.67
C GLY A 37 -3.44 -14.44 21.54
N GLN A 38 -3.51 -13.37 20.73
CA GLN A 38 -4.31 -13.31 19.51
C GLN A 38 -3.44 -13.56 18.27
N PHE A 39 -3.99 -13.35 17.08
CA PHE A 39 -3.29 -13.55 15.81
C PHE A 39 -3.16 -12.23 15.06
N GLY A 40 -1.94 -11.94 14.63
CA GLY A 40 -1.59 -10.77 13.83
C GLY A 40 -1.24 -11.16 12.40
N ARG A 41 -1.44 -10.21 11.48
CA ARG A 41 -1.00 -10.30 10.08
C ARG A 41 -0.40 -8.98 9.63
N ILE A 42 0.74 -9.04 8.93
CA ILE A 42 1.26 -7.94 8.11
C ILE A 42 1.02 -8.27 6.63
N THR A 43 0.52 -7.30 5.87
CA THR A 43 0.41 -7.35 4.42
C THR A 43 1.12 -6.17 3.79
N PHE A 44 1.46 -6.28 2.51
CA PHE A 44 2.41 -5.39 1.85
C PHE A 44 1.80 -4.69 0.64
N GLU A 45 1.95 -3.37 0.57
CA GLU A 45 1.60 -2.55 -0.59
C GLU A 45 2.76 -2.60 -1.58
N ASN A 46 2.55 -3.31 -2.69
CA ASN A 46 3.52 -3.47 -3.77
C ASN A 46 4.90 -3.94 -3.25
N LEU A 47 4.93 -5.19 -2.80
CA LEU A 47 6.14 -5.87 -2.34
C LEU A 47 7.10 -6.12 -3.52
N ASP A 48 8.33 -5.63 -3.41
CA ASP A 48 9.41 -5.89 -4.37
C ASP A 48 10.23 -7.12 -3.97
N ALA A 49 10.67 -7.18 -2.72
CA ALA A 49 11.59 -8.21 -2.27
C ALA A 49 11.41 -8.56 -0.79
N LEU A 50 11.74 -9.80 -0.44
CA LEU A 50 11.67 -10.33 0.93
C LEU A 50 12.92 -11.18 1.21
N LYS A 51 13.49 -11.01 2.41
CA LYS A 51 14.58 -11.82 2.94
C LYS A 51 14.27 -12.21 4.39
N ILE A 52 14.78 -13.37 4.79
CA ILE A 52 14.65 -13.87 6.17
C ILE A 52 16.04 -14.21 6.67
N SER A 53 16.38 -13.72 7.85
CA SER A 53 17.64 -14.02 8.54
C SER A 53 17.38 -14.38 9.99
N ARG A 54 18.38 -15.00 10.64
CA ARG A 54 18.36 -15.30 12.07
C ARG A 54 19.63 -14.79 12.75
N GLY A 55 19.50 -14.39 14.01
CA GLY A 55 20.60 -13.93 14.83
C GLY A 55 20.12 -13.40 16.18
N GLU A 56 21.03 -13.35 17.16
CA GLU A 56 20.71 -12.84 18.51
C GLU A 56 20.48 -11.33 18.55
N ASN A 57 21.09 -10.60 17.60
CA ASN A 57 21.08 -9.14 17.55
C ASN A 57 20.49 -8.65 16.22
N LEU A 58 19.84 -7.48 16.26
CA LEU A 58 19.34 -6.81 15.05
C LEU A 58 20.51 -6.57 14.08
N PRO A 59 20.36 -6.86 12.77
CA PRO A 59 21.44 -6.71 11.80
C PRO A 59 21.81 -5.26 11.47
N PHE A 60 21.15 -4.28 12.08
CA PHE A 60 21.33 -2.85 11.87
C PHE A 60 21.55 -2.12 13.19
N THR A 61 22.29 -1.02 13.14
CA THR A 61 22.36 -0.09 14.26
C THR A 61 20.98 0.52 14.48
N GLU A 62 20.41 0.37 15.68
CA GLU A 62 19.15 1.00 16.06
C GLU A 62 19.37 2.29 16.82
N ASN A 63 18.39 3.20 16.75
CA ASN A 63 18.38 4.47 17.48
C ASN A 63 17.49 4.42 18.74
N TRP A 64 17.16 3.22 19.21
CA TRP A 64 16.35 3.05 20.42
C TRP A 64 17.14 3.50 21.65
N GLU A 65 16.47 4.21 22.54
CA GLU A 65 17.02 4.69 23.81
C GLU A 65 16.27 4.08 24.99
N GLU A 66 16.97 3.89 26.11
CA GLU A 66 16.37 3.36 27.34
C GLU A 66 15.17 4.22 27.78
N GLY A 67 14.05 3.56 28.08
CA GLY A 67 12.79 4.22 28.44
C GLY A 67 11.83 4.48 27.28
N GLN A 68 12.25 4.24 26.03
CA GLN A 68 11.34 4.24 24.88
C GLN A 68 10.55 2.93 24.79
N GLU A 69 9.34 3.00 24.24
CA GLU A 69 8.57 1.81 23.88
C GLU A 69 9.38 0.94 22.92
N TYR A 70 9.38 -0.38 23.12
CA TYR A 70 10.19 -1.29 22.35
C TYR A 70 9.53 -1.58 20.98
N PRO A 71 10.11 -1.12 19.85
CA PRO A 71 9.57 -1.39 18.52
C PRO A 71 9.93 -2.81 18.08
N TRP A 72 9.04 -3.44 17.33
CA TRP A 72 9.33 -4.69 16.62
C TRP A 72 9.32 -4.52 15.10
N VAL A 73 8.94 -3.33 14.62
CA VAL A 73 8.99 -2.93 13.22
C VAL A 73 9.98 -1.78 13.09
N TYR A 74 10.86 -1.85 12.10
CA TYR A 74 11.88 -0.84 11.86
C TYR A 74 11.87 -0.43 10.40
N LYS A 75 12.10 0.85 10.13
CA LYS A 75 12.44 1.36 8.80
C LYS A 75 13.93 1.64 8.71
N ILE A 76 14.58 1.13 7.69
CA ILE A 76 16.02 1.31 7.48
C ILE A 76 16.28 2.59 6.68
N GLU A 77 16.99 3.53 7.29
CA GLU A 77 17.49 4.72 6.62
C GLU A 77 18.79 4.43 5.87
N ASN A 78 18.98 5.10 4.73
CA ASN A 78 20.15 4.95 3.87
C ASN A 78 20.40 3.49 3.46
N SER A 79 19.32 2.72 3.23
CA SER A 79 19.42 1.29 2.94
C SER A 79 20.25 1.03 1.68
N LYS A 80 21.31 0.25 1.84
CA LYS A 80 22.14 -0.24 0.74
C LYS A 80 21.39 -1.24 -0.10
N TRP A 81 20.60 -2.11 0.52
CA TRP A 81 19.82 -3.12 -0.21
C TRP A 81 18.77 -2.48 -1.13
N LEU A 82 18.06 -1.44 -0.67
CA LEU A 82 17.14 -0.68 -1.54
C LEU A 82 17.88 -0.03 -2.72
N LYS A 83 19.07 0.54 -2.45
CA LYS A 83 19.90 1.15 -3.51
C LYS A 83 20.38 0.11 -4.53
N GLU A 84 20.83 -1.05 -4.06
CA GLU A 84 21.24 -2.18 -4.90
C GLU A 84 20.07 -2.68 -5.77
N ARG A 85 18.88 -2.83 -5.20
CA ARG A 85 17.68 -3.20 -5.96
C ARG A 85 17.34 -2.17 -7.03
N PHE A 86 17.35 -0.88 -6.68
CA PHE A 86 17.15 0.19 -7.66
C PHE A 86 18.19 0.12 -8.79
N ASP A 87 19.48 -0.04 -8.48
CA ASP A 87 20.54 -0.07 -9.49
C ASP A 87 20.35 -1.25 -10.45
N TYR A 88 20.00 -2.43 -9.91
CA TYR A 88 19.66 -3.62 -10.70
C TYR A 88 18.45 -3.39 -11.62
N GLU A 89 17.33 -2.90 -11.07
CA GLU A 89 16.10 -2.68 -11.84
C GLU A 89 16.30 -1.61 -12.94
N ASN A 90 17.06 -0.56 -12.63
CA ASN A 90 17.38 0.49 -13.58
C ASN A 90 18.29 0.01 -14.71
N GLU A 91 19.28 -0.83 -14.40
CA GLU A 91 20.19 -1.41 -15.41
C GLU A 91 19.45 -2.39 -16.34
N ASN A 92 18.59 -3.25 -15.80
CA ASN A 92 17.99 -4.36 -16.55
C ASN A 92 16.65 -3.99 -17.21
N TYR A 93 15.83 -3.16 -16.56
CA TYR A 93 14.49 -2.82 -17.05
C TYR A 93 14.37 -1.35 -17.42
N GLY A 94 14.97 -0.45 -16.64
CA GLY A 94 14.98 1.00 -16.90
C GLY A 94 13.58 1.56 -17.17
N ARG A 95 13.27 1.89 -18.42
CA ARG A 95 11.96 2.42 -18.84
C ARG A 95 10.83 1.38 -18.89
N SER A 96 11.15 0.10 -18.81
CA SER A 96 10.18 -1.00 -18.84
C SER A 96 9.78 -1.47 -17.43
N TYR A 97 10.35 -0.87 -16.37
CA TYR A 97 10.00 -1.18 -14.99
C TYR A 97 8.48 -1.05 -14.77
N GLU A 98 7.86 -2.06 -14.13
CA GLU A 98 6.40 -2.17 -13.93
C GLU A 98 5.55 -1.79 -15.16
N PHE A 99 5.89 -2.31 -16.35
CA PHE A 99 5.13 -2.08 -17.60
C PHE A 99 5.07 -0.61 -18.06
N GLY A 100 6.17 0.13 -17.86
CA GLY A 100 6.30 1.52 -18.32
C GLY A 100 6.16 2.58 -17.22
N SER A 101 6.28 2.16 -15.96
CA SER A 101 6.43 3.05 -14.81
C SER A 101 7.83 3.64 -14.74
N ASN A 102 8.04 4.49 -13.75
CA ASN A 102 9.32 5.15 -13.52
C ASN A 102 10.11 4.40 -12.44
N VAL A 103 11.24 3.78 -12.80
CA VAL A 103 12.12 3.08 -11.84
C VAL A 103 12.58 3.97 -10.67
N ASN A 104 12.61 5.30 -10.86
CA ASN A 104 12.92 6.23 -9.77
C ASN A 104 11.87 6.21 -8.64
N GLU A 105 10.67 5.65 -8.87
CA GLU A 105 9.68 5.41 -7.82
C GLU A 105 10.22 4.48 -6.73
N MET A 106 11.15 3.57 -7.03
CA MET A 106 11.81 2.76 -5.99
C MET A 106 12.55 3.62 -4.96
N LEU A 107 13.07 4.78 -5.35
CA LEU A 107 13.79 5.67 -4.43
C LEU A 107 12.87 6.64 -3.66
N THR A 108 11.67 6.89 -4.17
CA THR A 108 10.73 7.86 -3.57
C THR A 108 9.58 7.21 -2.80
N ASP A 109 9.17 6.02 -3.22
CA ASP A 109 7.94 5.37 -2.74
C ASP A 109 8.26 4.11 -1.93
N PHE A 110 9.34 3.39 -2.26
CA PHE A 110 9.70 2.18 -1.55
C PHE A 110 10.53 2.48 -0.32
N SER A 111 10.41 1.59 0.66
CA SER A 111 11.15 1.61 1.92
C SER A 111 11.64 0.21 2.22
N HIS A 112 12.79 0.13 2.89
CA HIS A 112 13.26 -1.12 3.47
C HIS A 112 12.76 -1.20 4.91
N PHE A 113 11.94 -2.21 5.21
CA PHE A 113 11.47 -2.49 6.56
C PHE A 113 12.06 -3.79 7.12
N VAL A 114 12.19 -3.85 8.44
CA VAL A 114 12.59 -5.02 9.19
C VAL A 114 11.56 -5.31 10.26
N PHE A 115 11.03 -6.53 10.25
CA PHE A 115 10.15 -7.05 11.28
C PHE A 115 10.93 -8.04 12.15
N LYS A 116 11.04 -7.73 13.44
CA LYS A 116 11.79 -8.52 14.43
C LYS A 116 10.87 -9.44 15.21
N PHE A 117 11.18 -10.73 15.19
CA PHE A 117 10.51 -11.78 15.96
C PHE A 117 11.56 -12.61 16.68
N HIS A 118 11.80 -12.33 17.96
CA HIS A 118 12.87 -12.96 18.73
C HIS A 118 14.24 -12.88 18.00
N ASP A 119 14.75 -14.02 17.56
CA ASP A 119 16.01 -14.22 16.84
C ASP A 119 15.81 -14.36 15.32
N GLN A 120 14.62 -14.05 14.80
CA GLN A 120 14.28 -14.03 13.38
C GLN A 120 13.96 -12.62 12.91
N PHE A 121 14.53 -12.23 11.78
CA PHE A 121 14.32 -10.93 11.15
C PHE A 121 13.77 -11.15 9.75
N LEU A 122 12.70 -10.43 9.43
CA LEU A 122 12.14 -10.38 8.08
C LEU A 122 12.37 -9.02 7.51
N GLU A 123 13.17 -8.97 6.47
CA GLU A 123 13.51 -7.75 5.74
C GLU A 123 12.67 -7.71 4.47
N VAL A 124 12.03 -6.57 4.19
CA VAL A 124 11.22 -6.38 2.98
C VAL A 124 11.52 -5.04 2.33
N ILE A 125 11.40 -5.00 1.00
CA ILE A 125 11.34 -3.77 0.23
C ILE A 125 9.93 -3.66 -0.35
N GLU A 126 9.23 -2.58 -0.02
CA GLU A 126 7.83 -2.37 -0.36
C GLU A 126 7.46 -0.88 -0.32
N ARG A 127 6.31 -0.50 -0.89
CA ARG A 127 5.79 0.89 -0.80
C ARG A 127 5.18 1.22 0.57
N GLY A 128 4.68 0.22 1.28
CA GLY A 128 4.10 0.36 2.60
C GLY A 128 3.52 -0.96 3.10
N PHE A 129 3.10 -1.02 4.35
CA PHE A 129 2.49 -2.22 4.93
C PHE A 129 1.21 -1.89 5.70
N TRP A 130 0.39 -2.92 5.91
CA TRP A 130 -0.78 -2.86 6.76
C TRP A 130 -0.80 -3.99 7.77
N PHE A 131 -1.40 -3.75 8.93
CA PHE A 131 -1.49 -4.70 10.03
C PHE A 131 -2.95 -5.02 10.39
N GLU A 132 -3.20 -6.27 10.72
CA GLU A 132 -4.49 -6.77 11.19
C GLU A 132 -4.31 -7.60 12.47
N LYS A 133 -5.40 -7.72 13.23
CA LYS A 133 -5.44 -8.51 14.45
C LYS A 133 -6.80 -9.16 14.61
N ASP A 134 -6.82 -10.43 15.01
CA ASP A 134 -8.04 -11.19 15.22
C ASP A 134 -7.89 -12.25 16.32
N LYS A 135 -9.00 -12.63 16.94
CA LYS A 135 -9.04 -13.72 17.93
C LYS A 135 -8.81 -15.09 17.30
N THR A 136 -9.01 -15.21 16.00
CA THR A 136 -8.81 -16.43 15.22
C THR A 136 -7.65 -16.28 14.25
N SER A 137 -7.02 -17.40 13.87
CA SER A 137 -5.88 -17.35 12.96
C SER A 137 -6.24 -16.71 11.62
N LEU A 138 -5.46 -15.70 11.24
CA LEU A 138 -5.54 -14.99 9.96
C LEU A 138 -4.84 -15.73 8.81
N PHE A 139 -4.12 -16.83 9.10
CA PHE A 139 -3.35 -17.56 8.09
C PHE A 139 -4.25 -18.09 6.97
N LYS A 140 -3.94 -17.72 5.72
CA LYS A 140 -4.73 -18.04 4.52
C LYS A 140 -6.21 -17.64 4.60
N ARG A 141 -6.53 -16.62 5.39
CA ARG A 141 -7.85 -15.98 5.44
C ARG A 141 -7.89 -14.78 4.51
N GLU A 142 -9.09 -14.41 4.09
CA GLU A 142 -9.31 -13.17 3.35
C GLU A 142 -8.91 -11.93 4.19
N LEU A 143 -8.75 -10.80 3.50
CA LEU A 143 -8.53 -9.51 4.14
C LEU A 143 -9.76 -9.11 4.95
N GLN A 144 -9.57 -8.55 6.16
CA GLN A 144 -10.67 -8.09 6.98
C GLN A 144 -11.40 -6.93 6.29
N VAL A 145 -12.70 -6.79 6.58
CA VAL A 145 -13.52 -5.70 6.05
C VAL A 145 -12.91 -4.35 6.42
N GLY A 146 -12.72 -3.48 5.42
CA GLY A 146 -12.10 -2.17 5.60
C GLY A 146 -10.57 -2.17 5.45
N HIS A 147 -9.95 -3.29 5.07
CA HIS A 147 -8.54 -3.35 4.72
C HIS A 147 -8.21 -2.37 3.57
N PRO A 148 -7.10 -1.60 3.62
CA PRO A 148 -6.77 -0.60 2.59
C PRO A 148 -6.66 -1.14 1.16
N PHE A 149 -6.33 -2.43 1.01
CA PHE A 149 -6.21 -3.09 -0.29
C PHE A 149 -7.56 -3.52 -0.89
N LEU A 150 -8.61 -3.63 -0.08
CA LEU A 150 -9.96 -3.94 -0.58
C LEU A 150 -10.63 -2.69 -1.18
N ASN A 151 -11.54 -2.90 -2.12
CA ASN A 151 -12.35 -1.81 -2.68
C ASN A 151 -13.20 -1.15 -1.59
N LEU A 152 -13.53 0.13 -1.80
CA LEU A 152 -14.48 0.84 -0.95
C LEU A 152 -15.88 0.22 -1.08
N PRO A 153 -16.66 0.17 0.01
CA PRO A 153 -17.97 -0.44 0.00
C PRO A 153 -18.97 0.37 -0.84
N ASP A 154 -19.89 -0.33 -1.50
CA ASP A 154 -20.89 0.24 -2.42
C ASP A 154 -22.04 1.00 -1.71
N THR A 155 -21.94 1.23 -0.39
CA THR A 155 -23.03 1.73 0.46
C THR A 155 -23.27 3.24 0.39
N ASN A 156 -22.25 4.02 0.03
CA ASN A 156 -22.31 5.49 -0.09
C ASN A 156 -21.88 5.94 -1.47
N THR A 157 -22.58 5.45 -2.49
CA THR A 157 -22.22 5.67 -3.90
C THR A 157 -22.98 6.85 -4.48
N GLU A 158 -22.26 7.91 -4.84
CA GLU A 158 -22.79 8.97 -5.71
C GLU A 158 -22.69 8.52 -7.18
N LYS A 159 -23.56 9.03 -8.05
CA LYS A 159 -23.48 8.75 -9.49
C LYS A 159 -23.45 10.04 -10.28
N PHE A 160 -22.63 10.06 -11.32
CA PHE A 160 -22.71 11.10 -12.36
C PHE A 160 -22.62 10.47 -13.74
N VAL A 161 -23.20 11.15 -14.72
CA VAL A 161 -23.18 10.72 -16.13
C VAL A 161 -22.24 11.63 -16.90
N SER A 162 -21.37 11.03 -17.69
CA SER A 162 -20.49 11.72 -18.63
C SER A 162 -20.45 10.93 -19.93
N HIS A 163 -20.64 11.61 -21.07
CA HIS A 163 -20.63 10.97 -22.40
C HIS A 163 -21.56 9.73 -22.51
N ASN A 164 -22.77 9.81 -21.93
CA ASN A 164 -23.75 8.71 -21.85
C ASN A 164 -23.30 7.45 -21.09
N LEU A 165 -22.20 7.52 -20.34
CA LEU A 165 -21.72 6.47 -19.45
C LEU A 165 -21.91 6.90 -18.00
N THR A 166 -22.38 5.98 -17.16
CA THR A 166 -22.58 6.23 -15.73
C THR A 166 -21.32 5.87 -14.97
N CYS A 167 -20.85 6.78 -14.12
CA CYS A 167 -19.76 6.53 -13.18
C CYS A 167 -20.31 6.56 -11.76
N GLN A 168 -19.98 5.51 -11.00
CA GLN A 168 -20.17 5.42 -9.56
C GLN A 168 -18.96 6.02 -8.84
N VAL A 169 -19.21 6.89 -7.88
CA VAL A 169 -18.20 7.50 -7.01
C VAL A 169 -18.40 6.98 -5.61
N ARG A 170 -17.41 6.25 -5.10
CA ARG A 170 -17.42 5.67 -3.75
C ARG A 170 -16.43 6.45 -2.91
N THR A 171 -16.89 7.01 -1.79
CA THR A 171 -16.04 7.80 -0.90
C THR A 171 -15.76 7.03 0.38
N ASN A 172 -14.53 7.07 0.86
CA ASN A 172 -14.17 6.43 2.12
C ASN A 172 -14.86 7.14 3.29
N SER A 173 -15.64 6.39 4.07
CA SER A 173 -16.41 6.91 5.20
C SER A 173 -15.58 7.11 6.48
N SER A 174 -14.32 6.66 6.49
CA SER A 174 -13.46 6.82 7.65
C SER A 174 -13.13 8.30 7.90
N PRO A 175 -13.00 8.72 9.18
CA PRO A 175 -12.58 10.08 9.49
C PRO A 175 -11.25 10.46 8.82
N LEU A 176 -11.16 11.66 8.27
CA LEU A 176 -9.98 12.08 7.50
C LEU A 176 -8.69 12.06 8.32
N ASN A 177 -8.75 12.46 9.60
CA ASN A 177 -7.62 12.39 10.52
C ASN A 177 -7.10 10.95 10.71
N LYS A 178 -8.02 9.96 10.70
CA LYS A 178 -7.66 8.54 10.73
C LYS A 178 -6.96 8.16 9.43
N LEU A 179 -7.52 8.51 8.27
CA LEU A 179 -6.89 8.23 6.96
C LEU A 179 -5.49 8.85 6.84
N VAL A 180 -5.29 10.07 7.33
CA VAL A 180 -3.97 10.72 7.37
C VAL A 180 -3.00 9.98 8.29
N SER A 181 -3.47 9.49 9.43
CA SER A 181 -2.65 8.69 10.35
C SER A 181 -2.26 7.35 9.72
N ASP A 182 -3.23 6.67 9.11
CA ASP A 182 -3.10 5.36 8.50
C ASP A 182 -2.21 5.43 7.23
N ALA A 183 -2.25 6.56 6.50
CA ALA A 183 -1.40 6.83 5.33
C ALA A 183 0.10 6.81 5.62
N LYS A 184 0.52 6.84 6.89
CA LYS A 184 1.91 6.68 7.30
C LYS A 184 2.43 5.25 7.12
N PHE A 185 1.54 4.26 7.09
CA PHE A 185 1.89 2.85 7.00
C PHE A 185 1.74 2.32 5.57
N CYS A 186 0.62 2.63 4.90
CA CYS A 186 0.39 2.34 3.49
C CYS A 186 -0.65 3.30 2.91
N SER A 187 -0.77 3.37 1.59
CA SER A 187 -1.72 4.27 0.95
C SER A 187 -3.18 3.98 1.34
N GLN A 188 -3.97 5.05 1.47
CA GLN A 188 -5.37 4.98 1.88
C GLN A 188 -6.25 5.47 0.75
N LYS A 189 -7.28 4.70 0.38
CA LYS A 189 -8.25 5.13 -0.64
C LYS A 189 -9.10 6.28 -0.10
N LEU A 190 -9.14 7.41 -0.79
CA LEU A 190 -10.06 8.52 -0.52
C LEU A 190 -11.36 8.32 -1.29
N ILE A 191 -11.23 8.07 -2.60
CA ILE A 191 -12.33 7.96 -3.55
C ILE A 191 -12.01 6.84 -4.56
N GLU A 192 -13.00 6.03 -4.90
CA GLU A 192 -12.95 5.14 -6.05
C GLU A 192 -14.00 5.55 -7.09
N PHE A 193 -13.62 5.38 -8.35
CA PHE A 193 -14.46 5.62 -9.52
C PHE A 193 -14.68 4.29 -10.21
N ALA A 194 -15.94 3.89 -10.33
CA ALA A 194 -16.34 2.67 -11.02
C ALA A 194 -17.24 2.99 -12.20
N LEU A 195 -16.75 2.77 -13.41
CA LEU A 195 -17.51 2.94 -14.64
C LEU A 195 -18.49 1.77 -14.84
N GLU A 196 -19.75 2.11 -15.09
CA GLU A 196 -20.78 1.14 -15.44
C GLU A 196 -20.75 0.86 -16.94
N LEU A 197 -20.33 -0.34 -17.32
CA LEU A 197 -20.33 -0.84 -18.69
C LEU A 197 -21.12 -2.13 -18.76
N ASP A 198 -22.05 -2.22 -19.71
CA ASP A 198 -22.80 -3.44 -19.99
C ASP A 198 -23.51 -4.03 -18.73
N GLY A 199 -23.96 -3.15 -17.84
CA GLY A 199 -24.63 -3.50 -16.57
C GLY A 199 -23.69 -3.86 -15.41
N ILE A 200 -22.38 -3.78 -15.59
CA ILE A 200 -21.36 -4.12 -14.59
C ILE A 200 -20.59 -2.84 -14.21
N ALA A 201 -20.52 -2.55 -12.90
CA ALA A 201 -19.69 -1.49 -12.36
C ALA A 201 -18.32 -2.06 -11.99
N SER A 202 -17.26 -1.53 -12.58
CA SER A 202 -15.88 -1.95 -12.33
C SER A 202 -15.03 -0.76 -11.92
N VAL A 203 -14.29 -0.86 -10.82
CA VAL A 203 -13.35 0.19 -10.39
C VAL A 203 -12.23 0.31 -11.42
N ASP A 204 -12.12 1.47 -12.06
CA ASP A 204 -11.10 1.78 -13.06
C ASP A 204 -10.07 2.80 -12.55
N ASN A 205 -10.48 3.66 -11.63
CA ASN A 205 -9.69 4.76 -11.13
C ASN A 205 -9.86 4.91 -9.61
N SER A 206 -8.81 5.33 -8.93
CA SER A 206 -8.83 5.58 -7.49
C SER A 206 -8.02 6.82 -7.14
N LEU A 207 -8.57 7.69 -6.29
CA LEU A 207 -7.83 8.75 -5.63
C LEU A 207 -7.35 8.21 -4.27
N ILE A 208 -6.04 8.11 -4.10
CA ILE A 208 -5.41 7.60 -2.88
C ILE A 208 -4.65 8.71 -2.15
N LEU A 209 -4.48 8.55 -0.85
CA LEU A 209 -3.67 9.38 0.04
C LEU A 209 -2.43 8.61 0.47
N SER A 210 -1.24 9.21 0.38
CA SER A 210 0.01 8.56 0.80
C SER A 210 1.04 9.59 1.27
N TYR A 211 2.10 9.09 1.92
CA TYR A 211 3.29 9.89 2.21
C TYR A 211 4.39 9.56 1.19
N ARG A 212 4.93 10.59 0.53
CA ARG A 212 6.10 10.50 -0.34
C ARG A 212 7.16 11.46 0.17
N ASN A 213 8.36 10.94 0.48
CA ASN A 213 9.45 11.74 1.07
C ASN A 213 9.02 12.59 2.28
N GLY A 214 8.17 12.03 3.15
CA GLY A 214 7.67 12.72 4.36
C GLY A 214 6.58 13.77 4.11
N LYS A 215 6.14 13.97 2.87
CA LYS A 215 5.03 14.86 2.52
C LYS A 215 3.77 14.07 2.25
N LEU A 216 2.65 14.55 2.80
CA LEU A 216 1.33 14.02 2.51
C LEU A 216 0.89 14.49 1.12
N ILE A 217 0.57 13.56 0.23
CA ILE A 217 0.12 13.82 -1.13
C ILE A 217 -1.10 12.96 -1.46
N SER A 218 -1.86 13.39 -2.47
CA SER A 218 -2.90 12.57 -3.07
C SER A 218 -2.52 12.20 -4.49
N ILE A 219 -2.80 10.96 -4.88
CA ILE A 219 -2.45 10.44 -6.20
C ILE A 219 -3.71 9.90 -6.86
N LEU A 220 -4.00 10.40 -8.06
CA LEU A 220 -5.00 9.79 -8.93
C LEU A 220 -4.34 8.64 -9.69
N LYS A 221 -4.73 7.41 -9.36
CA LYS A 221 -4.37 6.20 -10.10
C LYS A 221 -5.47 5.87 -11.11
N GLY A 222 -5.06 5.48 -12.30
CA GLY A 222 -5.94 4.99 -13.36
C GLY A 222 -5.91 3.48 -13.50
N PHE A 223 -6.42 3.04 -14.64
CA PHE A 223 -6.44 1.63 -15.04
C PHE A 223 -5.04 0.98 -14.90
N PHE A 224 -5.00 -0.24 -14.36
CA PHE A 224 -3.79 -0.97 -13.96
C PHE A 224 -2.90 -0.27 -12.92
N GLY A 225 -3.41 0.69 -12.16
CA GLY A 225 -2.69 1.33 -11.06
C GLY A 225 -1.70 2.43 -11.49
N LYS A 226 -1.68 2.79 -12.78
CA LYS A 226 -0.82 3.85 -13.32
C LYS A 226 -1.12 5.19 -12.66
N GLN A 227 -0.09 5.88 -12.17
CA GLN A 227 -0.21 7.26 -11.68
C GLN A 227 -0.57 8.19 -12.86
N ILE A 228 -1.75 8.83 -12.77
CA ILE A 228 -2.21 9.84 -13.73
C ILE A 228 -1.77 11.23 -13.29
N LEU A 229 -1.95 11.54 -12.00
CA LEU A 229 -1.69 12.87 -11.45
C LEU A 229 -1.37 12.80 -9.96
N GLU A 230 -0.59 13.77 -9.49
CA GLU A 230 -0.29 14.02 -8.08
C GLU A 230 -0.84 15.38 -7.67
N PHE A 231 -1.33 15.46 -6.44
CA PHE A 231 -1.82 16.68 -5.80
C PHE A 231 -1.09 16.88 -4.47
N ASP A 232 -0.75 18.13 -4.18
CA ASP A 232 -0.23 18.51 -2.87
C ASP A 232 -1.34 18.37 -1.81
N GLY A 233 -1.07 17.59 -0.75
CA GLY A 233 -2.03 17.40 0.35
C GLY A 233 -3.21 16.49 0.00
N ILE A 234 -4.39 16.84 0.50
CA ILE A 234 -5.61 16.02 0.43
C ILE A 234 -6.50 16.54 -0.70
N ALA A 235 -6.52 15.81 -1.82
CA ALA A 235 -7.36 16.15 -2.97
C ALA A 235 -8.82 15.75 -2.74
N LYS A 236 -9.72 16.47 -3.41
CA LYS A 236 -11.17 16.28 -3.35
C LYS A 236 -11.69 15.70 -4.67
N LEU A 237 -12.96 15.27 -4.64
CA LEU A 237 -13.69 14.86 -5.84
C LEU A 237 -13.61 15.92 -6.96
N THR A 238 -13.76 17.20 -6.61
CA THR A 238 -13.71 18.31 -7.57
C THR A 238 -12.38 18.41 -8.31
N ASP A 239 -11.28 17.99 -7.68
CA ASP A 239 -9.95 18.06 -8.26
C ASP A 239 -9.71 16.89 -9.22
N ALA A 240 -10.21 15.69 -8.87
CA ALA A 240 -10.08 14.49 -9.69
C ALA A 240 -11.11 14.39 -10.84
N LYS A 241 -12.33 14.92 -10.64
CA LYS A 241 -13.47 14.75 -11.55
C LYS A 241 -13.18 15.12 -13.01
N PRO A 242 -12.50 16.24 -13.34
CA PRO A 242 -12.19 16.57 -14.74
C PRO A 242 -11.36 15.50 -15.47
N TYR A 243 -10.46 14.82 -14.75
CA TYR A 243 -9.62 13.76 -15.30
C TYR A 243 -10.41 12.47 -15.52
N ILE A 244 -11.35 12.17 -14.61
CA ILE A 244 -12.28 11.04 -14.76
C ILE A 244 -13.23 11.27 -15.93
N GLU A 245 -13.80 12.47 -16.06
CA GLU A 245 -14.68 12.81 -17.20
C GLU A 245 -13.94 12.71 -18.54
N LYS A 246 -12.66 13.11 -18.59
CA LYS A 246 -11.81 12.91 -19.77
C LYS A 246 -11.62 11.43 -20.09
N TYR A 247 -11.26 10.62 -19.08
CA TYR A 247 -11.11 9.17 -19.25
C TYR A 247 -12.39 8.51 -19.77
N ILE A 248 -13.55 8.86 -19.21
CA ILE A 248 -14.86 8.36 -19.66
C ILE A 248 -15.10 8.72 -21.14
N GLY A 249 -14.76 9.94 -21.56
CA GLY A 249 -14.83 10.34 -22.97
C GLY A 249 -13.94 9.49 -23.88
N GLU A 250 -12.72 9.15 -23.44
CA GLU A 250 -11.82 8.26 -24.19
C GLU A 250 -12.34 6.82 -24.29
N VAL A 251 -13.02 6.32 -23.24
CA VAL A 251 -13.69 5.02 -23.27
C VAL A 251 -14.89 5.04 -24.22
N TYR A 252 -15.71 6.10 -24.17
CA TYR A 252 -16.86 6.27 -25.05
C TYR A 252 -16.47 6.26 -26.53
N GLU A 253 -15.46 7.05 -26.92
CA GLU A 253 -15.00 7.09 -28.31
C GLU A 253 -14.40 5.75 -28.77
N ARG A 254 -13.63 5.06 -27.90
CA ARG A 254 -13.16 3.69 -28.20
C ARG A 254 -14.32 2.73 -28.47
N ARG A 255 -15.34 2.73 -27.62
CA ARG A 255 -16.52 1.85 -27.80
C ARG A 255 -17.27 2.16 -29.10
N LYS A 256 -17.41 3.44 -29.45
CA LYS A 256 -18.00 3.86 -30.72
C LYS A 256 -17.19 3.40 -31.95
N SER A 257 -15.86 3.37 -31.84
CA SER A 257 -14.99 2.89 -32.92
C SER A 257 -15.04 1.37 -33.11
N ILE A 258 -15.28 0.61 -32.04
CA ILE A 258 -15.38 -0.87 -32.06
C ILE A 258 -16.78 -1.32 -32.50
N ALA A 259 -17.80 -0.52 -32.25
CA ALA A 259 -19.18 -0.79 -32.68
C ALA A 259 -19.43 -0.49 -34.19
N LYS A 260 -18.39 -0.15 -34.95
CA LYS A 260 -18.40 -0.04 -36.41
C LYS A 260 -17.77 -1.28 -37.03
#